data_AF-A0A0F9DGP9-F1
#
_entry.id   AF-A0A0F9DGP9-F1
#
_cell.length_a   1.000
_cell.length_b   1.000
_cell.length_c   1.000
_cell.angle_alpha   90.00
_cell.angle_beta   90.00
_cell.angle_gamma   90.00
#
_symmetry.space_group_name_H-M   'P 1'
#
loop_
_entity.id
_entity.type
_entity.pdbx_description
1 polymer ?
#
loop_
_entity_poly.entity_id
_entity_poly.type
_entity_poly.pdbx_seq_one_letter_code
_entity_poly.pdbx_strand_id
1 'polypeptide(L)'
;EEGIARAHGNMAVAYAESGQNQLALHYYQLALRYYQSVNDAYQLSVQHTNLASINLKIDELDAALYHAKAAQKYARQIDNQSLQLAALQVLAKVQLVSGDIDTAKQNLKQSIALAKEYKDELRVKDGLGIEALLSAGEGDYKQAIQLHQQFVDYQRGIISEEVMKALSTFQSQFQSSQLNQEIKQLKQERSLQELKIEKRSQLTILLSIVLMLVLICAVALYRRAVEKKAKNQLEQKVAQRTQELQYVAQELRAANQVKSQFLANISHEIRTPLTAILGQTDDLLNGLYKRSCWSLRNTAII
;
A
#
# COMPACT_ATOMS: atom_id res chain seq x y z
N GLU A 1 -37.36 9.42 -15.92
CA GLU A 1 -38.51 8.69 -16.50
C GLU A 1 -38.10 7.80 -17.67
N GLU A 2 -37.25 8.28 -18.60
CA GLU A 2 -36.73 7.47 -19.72
C GLU A 2 -36.11 6.13 -19.29
N GLY A 3 -35.23 6.14 -18.27
CA GLY A 3 -34.60 4.91 -17.78
C GLY A 3 -35.61 3.87 -17.26
N ILE A 4 -36.72 4.33 -16.67
CA ILE A 4 -37.80 3.46 -16.19
C ILE A 4 -38.56 2.87 -17.39
N ALA A 5 -38.89 3.69 -18.39
CA ALA A 5 -39.54 3.21 -19.61
C ALA A 5 -38.69 2.19 -20.38
N ARG A 6 -37.37 2.42 -20.45
CA ARG A 6 -36.41 1.46 -21.02
C ARG A 6 -36.38 0.16 -20.23
N ALA A 7 -36.38 0.24 -18.90
CA ALA A 7 -36.46 -0.94 -18.04
C ALA A 7 -37.76 -1.73 -18.27
N HIS A 8 -38.91 -1.06 -18.36
CA HIS A 8 -40.18 -1.70 -18.72
C HIS A 8 -40.10 -2.40 -20.08
N GLY A 9 -39.53 -1.76 -21.12
CA GLY A 9 -39.34 -2.39 -22.42
C GLY A 9 -38.49 -3.66 -22.35
N ASN A 10 -37.39 -3.63 -21.62
CA ASN A 10 -36.52 -4.80 -21.43
C ASN A 10 -37.21 -5.91 -20.64
N MET A 11 -37.94 -5.57 -19.57
CA MET A 11 -38.74 -6.53 -18.80
C MET A 11 -39.81 -7.18 -19.68
N ALA A 12 -40.48 -6.39 -20.53
CA ALA A 12 -41.49 -6.89 -21.44
C ALA A 12 -40.94 -7.94 -22.42
N VAL A 13 -39.75 -7.70 -22.98
CA VAL A 13 -39.04 -8.68 -23.81
C VAL A 13 -38.74 -9.95 -23.02
N ALA A 14 -38.18 -9.83 -21.81
CA ALA A 14 -37.88 -10.98 -20.96
C ALA A 14 -39.13 -11.80 -20.58
N TYR A 15 -40.25 -11.14 -20.31
CA TYR A 15 -41.52 -11.81 -20.05
C TYR A 15 -42.09 -12.49 -21.31
N ALA A 16 -41.94 -11.88 -22.49
CA ALA A 16 -42.39 -12.47 -23.76
C ALA A 16 -41.62 -13.77 -24.09
N GLU A 17 -40.29 -13.74 -23.91
CA GLU A 17 -39.41 -14.89 -24.11
C GLU A 17 -39.70 -16.03 -23.12
N SER A 18 -40.02 -15.69 -21.86
CA SER A 18 -40.42 -16.67 -20.84
C SER A 18 -41.87 -17.16 -20.95
N GLY A 19 -42.61 -16.72 -21.99
CA GLY A 19 -43.99 -17.14 -22.24
C GLY A 19 -45.05 -16.46 -21.35
N GLN A 20 -44.64 -15.51 -20.51
CA GLN A 20 -45.53 -14.73 -19.63
C GLN A 20 -46.16 -13.57 -20.41
N ASN A 21 -46.97 -13.90 -21.42
CA ASN A 21 -47.44 -12.95 -22.43
C ASN A 21 -48.25 -11.77 -21.86
N GLN A 22 -49.06 -12.00 -20.81
CA GLN A 22 -49.83 -10.93 -20.16
C GLN A 22 -48.95 -9.90 -19.46
N LEU A 23 -47.90 -10.35 -18.77
CA LEU A 23 -46.91 -9.47 -18.14
C LEU A 23 -46.12 -8.72 -19.21
N ALA A 24 -45.73 -9.40 -20.29
CA ALA A 24 -45.08 -8.75 -21.42
C ALA A 24 -45.93 -7.61 -21.99
N LEU A 25 -47.22 -7.87 -22.26
CA LEU A 25 -48.15 -6.87 -22.78
C LEU A 25 -48.28 -5.68 -21.82
N HIS A 26 -48.41 -5.94 -20.52
CA HIS A 26 -48.48 -4.89 -19.50
C HIS A 26 -47.25 -3.97 -19.53
N TYR A 27 -46.05 -4.54 -19.51
CA TYR A 27 -44.81 -3.76 -19.50
C TYR A 27 -44.54 -3.05 -20.84
N TYR A 28 -44.89 -3.65 -21.97
CA TYR A 28 -44.85 -2.95 -23.27
C TYR A 28 -45.77 -1.74 -23.28
N GLN A 29 -46.99 -1.85 -22.73
CA GLN A 29 -47.93 -0.72 -22.63
C GLN A 29 -47.39 0.39 -21.72
N LEU A 30 -46.75 0.05 -20.59
CA LEU A 30 -46.12 1.05 -19.71
C LEU A 30 -44.99 1.81 -20.43
N ALA A 31 -44.12 1.10 -21.15
CA ALA A 31 -43.07 1.72 -21.95
C ALA A 31 -43.65 2.59 -23.07
N LEU A 32 -44.67 2.08 -23.77
CA LEU A 32 -45.32 2.77 -24.89
C LEU A 32 -45.92 4.12 -24.45
N ARG A 33 -46.63 4.18 -23.32
CA ARG A 33 -47.24 5.43 -22.83
C ARG A 33 -46.20 6.54 -22.62
N TYR A 34 -45.05 6.19 -22.07
CA TYR A 34 -43.95 7.16 -21.89
C TYR A 34 -43.41 7.63 -23.23
N TYR A 35 -43.09 6.71 -24.15
CA TYR A 35 -42.55 7.09 -25.46
C TYR A 35 -43.56 7.87 -26.31
N GLN A 36 -44.86 7.65 -26.10
CA GLN A 36 -45.93 8.48 -26.67
C GLN A 36 -45.91 9.89 -26.09
N SER A 37 -45.78 10.05 -24.76
CA SER A 37 -45.78 11.40 -24.15
C SER A 37 -44.59 12.25 -24.55
N VAL A 38 -43.44 11.62 -24.84
CA VAL A 38 -42.23 12.33 -25.32
C VAL A 38 -42.09 12.35 -26.84
N ASN A 39 -43.05 11.78 -27.59
CA ASN A 39 -43.04 11.67 -29.05
C ASN A 39 -41.75 11.03 -29.62
N ASP A 40 -41.21 10.02 -28.94
CA ASP A 40 -40.01 9.30 -29.40
C ASP A 40 -40.39 8.29 -30.50
N ALA A 41 -40.38 8.74 -31.75
CA ALA A 41 -40.75 7.92 -32.90
C ALA A 41 -39.86 6.67 -33.06
N TYR A 42 -38.59 6.71 -32.65
CA TYR A 42 -37.71 5.56 -32.69
C TYR A 42 -38.21 4.47 -31.74
N GLN A 43 -38.42 4.83 -30.47
CA GLN A 43 -38.88 3.88 -29.46
C GLN A 43 -40.32 3.44 -29.71
N LEU A 44 -41.19 4.32 -30.23
CA LEU A 44 -42.53 3.94 -30.65
C LEU A 44 -42.49 2.85 -31.73
N SER A 45 -41.63 2.96 -32.74
CA SER A 45 -41.48 1.91 -33.75
C SER A 45 -41.04 0.57 -33.14
N VAL A 46 -40.07 0.60 -32.21
CA VAL A 46 -39.60 -0.60 -31.50
C VAL A 46 -40.71 -1.23 -30.66
N GLN A 47 -41.38 -0.45 -29.81
CA GLN A 47 -42.44 -0.97 -28.93
C GLN A 47 -43.62 -1.52 -29.75
N HIS A 48 -44.02 -0.85 -30.83
CA HIS A 48 -45.06 -1.35 -31.73
C HIS A 48 -44.64 -2.64 -32.45
N THR A 49 -43.38 -2.81 -32.84
CA THR A 49 -42.88 -4.07 -33.44
C THR A 49 -43.00 -5.24 -32.46
N ASN A 50 -42.63 -4.99 -31.20
CA ASN A 50 -42.72 -5.99 -30.14
C ASN A 50 -44.17 -6.32 -29.78
N LEU A 51 -45.03 -5.30 -29.69
CA LEU A 51 -46.46 -5.47 -29.46
C LEU A 51 -47.13 -6.23 -30.61
N ALA A 52 -46.71 -6.04 -31.86
CA ALA A 52 -47.21 -6.83 -32.98
C ALA A 52 -46.87 -8.32 -32.82
N SER A 53 -45.62 -8.62 -32.46
CA SER A 53 -45.14 -9.99 -32.26
C SER A 53 -45.85 -10.70 -31.11
N ILE A 54 -46.04 -10.02 -29.97
CA ILE A 54 -46.69 -10.64 -28.81
C ILE A 54 -48.19 -10.87 -29.06
N ASN A 55 -48.87 -9.92 -29.71
CA ASN A 55 -50.29 -10.07 -30.07
C ASN A 55 -50.49 -11.22 -31.07
N LEU A 56 -49.58 -11.37 -32.04
CA LEU A 56 -49.59 -12.53 -32.95
C LEU A 56 -49.43 -13.86 -32.20
N LYS A 57 -48.60 -13.90 -31.15
CA LYS A 57 -48.37 -15.11 -30.32
C LYS A 57 -49.59 -15.48 -29.47
N ILE A 58 -50.41 -14.52 -29.07
CA ILE A 58 -51.65 -14.74 -28.32
C ILE A 58 -52.91 -14.78 -29.21
N ASP A 59 -52.72 -14.87 -30.53
CA ASP A 59 -53.79 -14.95 -31.53
C ASP A 59 -54.71 -13.71 -31.62
N GLU A 60 -54.23 -12.56 -31.16
CA GLU A 60 -54.92 -11.27 -31.25
C GLU A 60 -54.55 -10.55 -32.56
N LEU A 61 -55.06 -11.08 -33.68
CA LEU A 61 -54.64 -10.67 -35.03
C LEU A 61 -54.90 -9.20 -35.36
N ASP A 62 -56.05 -8.65 -34.96
CA ASP A 62 -56.38 -7.24 -35.21
C ASP A 62 -55.41 -6.29 -34.50
N ALA A 63 -55.10 -6.59 -33.23
CA ALA A 63 -54.12 -5.85 -32.46
C ALA A 63 -52.71 -6.00 -33.07
N ALA A 64 -52.33 -7.21 -33.47
CA ALA A 64 -51.05 -7.47 -34.12
C ALA A 64 -50.89 -6.65 -35.40
N LEU A 65 -51.92 -6.59 -36.25
CA LEU A 65 -51.92 -5.83 -37.49
C LEU A 65 -51.87 -4.33 -37.24
N TYR A 66 -52.62 -3.83 -36.26
CA TYR A 66 -52.55 -2.43 -35.84
C TYR A 66 -51.13 -2.04 -35.43
N HIS A 67 -50.52 -2.83 -34.54
CA HIS A 67 -49.18 -2.55 -34.04
C HIS A 67 -48.13 -2.68 -35.14
N ALA A 68 -48.23 -3.66 -36.05
CA ALA A 68 -47.32 -3.80 -37.18
C ALA A 68 -47.35 -2.58 -38.13
N LYS A 69 -48.55 -2.10 -38.47
CA LYS A 69 -48.72 -0.89 -39.31
C LYS A 69 -48.19 0.37 -38.61
N ALA A 70 -48.43 0.50 -37.30
CA ALA A 70 -47.89 1.61 -36.52
C ALA A 70 -46.35 1.58 -36.47
N ALA A 71 -45.75 0.40 -36.29
CA ALA A 71 -44.30 0.24 -36.32
C ALA A 71 -43.70 0.71 -37.64
N GLN A 72 -44.31 0.32 -38.77
CA GLN A 72 -43.89 0.73 -40.11
C GLN A 72 -44.05 2.24 -40.32
N LYS A 73 -45.16 2.83 -39.86
CA LYS A 73 -45.40 4.27 -39.93
C LYS A 73 -44.29 5.06 -39.22
N TYR A 74 -43.99 4.72 -37.97
CA TYR A 74 -42.95 5.40 -37.20
C TYR A 74 -41.56 5.18 -37.80
N ALA A 75 -41.25 3.96 -38.27
CA ALA A 75 -39.97 3.67 -38.92
C ALA A 75 -39.75 4.51 -40.19
N ARG A 76 -40.79 4.71 -40.99
CA ARG A 76 -40.76 5.59 -42.18
C ARG A 76 -40.64 7.07 -41.80
N GLN A 77 -41.32 7.51 -40.74
CA GLN A 77 -41.27 8.91 -40.28
C GLN A 77 -39.85 9.39 -39.95
N ILE A 78 -39.01 8.50 -39.41
CA ILE A 78 -37.63 8.81 -39.02
C ILE A 78 -36.59 8.32 -40.03
N ASP A 79 -37.03 7.86 -41.20
CA ASP A 79 -36.20 7.27 -42.27
C ASP A 79 -35.19 6.22 -41.75
N ASN A 80 -35.60 5.40 -40.78
CA ASN A 80 -34.74 4.38 -40.19
C ASN A 80 -34.96 3.04 -40.87
N GLN A 81 -34.06 2.70 -41.78
CA GLN A 81 -34.14 1.49 -42.60
C GLN A 81 -34.08 0.19 -41.78
N SER A 82 -33.32 0.16 -40.67
CA SER A 82 -33.28 -1.01 -39.78
C SER A 82 -34.63 -1.23 -39.08
N LEU A 83 -35.31 -0.17 -38.66
CA LEU A 83 -36.66 -0.29 -38.10
C LEU A 83 -37.71 -0.60 -39.17
N GLN A 84 -37.54 -0.06 -40.39
CA GLN A 84 -38.43 -0.39 -41.52
C GLN A 84 -38.32 -1.88 -41.85
N LEU A 85 -37.12 -2.43 -41.87
CA LEU A 85 -36.85 -3.86 -42.03
C LEU A 85 -37.58 -4.69 -40.96
N ALA A 86 -37.44 -4.35 -39.68
CA ALA A 86 -38.11 -5.06 -38.58
C ALA A 86 -39.63 -5.02 -38.71
N ALA A 87 -40.18 -3.83 -39.03
CA ALA A 87 -41.60 -3.62 -39.20
C ALA A 87 -42.18 -4.38 -40.41
N LEU A 88 -41.46 -4.40 -41.54
CA LEU A 88 -41.85 -5.17 -42.72
C LEU A 88 -41.92 -6.66 -42.41
N GLN A 89 -40.94 -7.18 -41.67
CA GLN A 89 -40.90 -8.59 -41.31
C GLN A 89 -42.04 -9.00 -40.38
N VAL A 90 -42.35 -8.18 -39.36
CA VAL A 90 -43.47 -8.46 -38.46
C VAL A 90 -44.81 -8.33 -39.20
N LEU A 91 -44.94 -7.34 -40.08
CA LEU A 91 -46.13 -7.14 -40.91
C LEU A 91 -46.37 -8.33 -41.84
N ALA A 92 -45.32 -8.84 -42.48
CA ALA A 92 -45.40 -10.03 -43.32
C ALA A 92 -45.85 -11.27 -42.53
N LYS A 93 -45.35 -11.48 -41.30
CA LYS A 93 -45.79 -12.57 -40.42
C LYS A 93 -47.28 -12.45 -40.07
N VAL A 94 -47.72 -11.25 -39.67
CA VAL A 94 -49.13 -11.00 -39.33
C VAL A 94 -50.02 -11.24 -40.55
N GLN A 95 -49.66 -10.69 -41.70
CA GLN A 95 -50.42 -10.86 -42.95
C GLN A 95 -50.51 -12.32 -43.40
N LEU A 96 -49.43 -13.09 -43.23
CA LEU A 96 -49.43 -14.52 -43.54
C LEU A 96 -50.46 -15.27 -42.67
N VAL A 97 -50.52 -14.98 -41.38
CA VAL A 97 -51.52 -15.59 -40.47
C VAL A 97 -52.93 -15.07 -40.77
N SER A 98 -53.07 -13.81 -41.16
CA SER A 98 -54.35 -13.22 -41.60
C SER A 98 -54.84 -13.71 -42.97
N GLY A 99 -54.03 -14.48 -43.72
CA GLY A 99 -54.37 -14.98 -45.05
C GLY A 99 -54.13 -14.00 -46.21
N ASP A 100 -53.56 -12.82 -45.96
CA ASP A 100 -53.15 -11.84 -46.99
C ASP A 100 -51.78 -12.22 -47.57
N ILE A 101 -51.76 -13.34 -48.30
CA ILE A 101 -50.54 -13.99 -48.77
C ILE A 101 -49.76 -13.12 -49.75
N ASP A 102 -50.44 -12.47 -50.70
CA ASP A 102 -49.78 -11.66 -51.73
C ASP A 102 -49.04 -10.47 -51.13
N THR A 103 -49.64 -9.78 -50.17
CA THR A 103 -48.98 -8.65 -49.51
C THR A 103 -47.88 -9.13 -48.55
N ALA A 104 -48.08 -10.26 -47.88
CA ALA A 104 -47.06 -10.89 -47.06
C ALA A 104 -45.79 -11.20 -47.88
N LYS A 105 -45.94 -11.77 -49.09
CA LYS A 105 -44.83 -12.04 -50.01
C LYS A 105 -44.04 -10.79 -50.36
N GLN A 106 -44.74 -9.72 -50.74
CA GLN A 106 -44.09 -8.48 -51.15
C GLN A 106 -43.28 -7.88 -50.00
N ASN A 107 -43.89 -7.79 -48.80
CA ASN A 107 -43.23 -7.27 -47.61
C ASN A 107 -42.05 -8.15 -47.17
N LEU A 108 -42.20 -9.48 -47.25
CA LEU A 108 -41.14 -10.42 -46.92
C LEU A 108 -39.95 -10.32 -47.88
N LYS A 109 -40.21 -10.25 -49.20
CA LYS A 109 -39.16 -10.09 -50.21
C LYS A 109 -38.38 -8.79 -50.03
N GLN A 110 -39.10 -7.69 -49.75
CA GLN A 110 -38.47 -6.40 -49.45
C GLN A 110 -37.64 -6.48 -48.17
N SER A 111 -38.16 -7.12 -47.13
CA SER A 111 -37.44 -7.34 -45.87
C SER A 111 -36.15 -8.15 -46.09
N ILE A 112 -36.19 -9.27 -46.79
CA ILE A 112 -35.00 -10.09 -47.04
C ILE A 112 -33.95 -9.32 -47.85
N ALA A 113 -34.38 -8.55 -48.87
CA ALA A 113 -33.48 -7.73 -49.68
C ALA A 113 -32.74 -6.68 -48.82
N LEU A 114 -33.47 -5.95 -47.98
CA LEU A 114 -32.90 -4.99 -47.04
C LEU A 114 -31.97 -5.69 -46.02
N ALA A 115 -32.38 -6.82 -45.44
CA ALA A 115 -31.55 -7.55 -44.47
C ALA A 115 -30.20 -7.97 -45.07
N LYS A 116 -30.18 -8.40 -46.34
CA LYS A 116 -28.93 -8.72 -47.05
C LYS A 116 -28.05 -7.49 -47.28
N GLU A 117 -28.64 -6.36 -47.64
CA GLU A 117 -27.92 -5.08 -47.82
C GLU A 117 -27.23 -4.64 -46.51
N TYR A 118 -27.96 -4.73 -45.38
CA TYR A 118 -27.44 -4.39 -44.06
C TYR A 118 -26.57 -5.46 -43.40
N LYS A 119 -26.40 -6.62 -44.06
CA LYS A 119 -25.70 -7.78 -43.49
C LYS A 119 -26.29 -8.24 -42.16
N ASP A 120 -27.60 -8.12 -42.00
CA ASP A 120 -28.35 -8.63 -40.85
C ASP A 120 -28.68 -10.12 -41.06
N GLU A 121 -27.70 -10.98 -40.79
CA GLU A 121 -27.81 -12.42 -41.04
C GLU A 121 -28.99 -13.07 -40.30
N LEU A 122 -29.30 -12.60 -39.09
CA LEU A 122 -30.41 -13.11 -38.28
C LEU A 122 -31.75 -12.86 -38.99
N ARG A 123 -31.96 -11.65 -39.52
CA ARG A 123 -33.20 -11.34 -40.26
C ARG A 123 -33.26 -11.99 -41.63
N VAL A 124 -32.11 -12.19 -42.30
CA VAL A 124 -32.04 -13.00 -43.53
C VAL A 124 -32.49 -14.43 -43.23
N LYS A 125 -31.93 -15.06 -42.19
CA LYS A 125 -32.32 -16.40 -41.74
C LYS A 125 -33.83 -16.47 -41.49
N ASP A 126 -34.37 -15.60 -40.64
CA ASP A 126 -35.80 -15.63 -40.31
C ASP A 126 -36.69 -15.42 -41.53
N GLY A 127 -36.31 -14.52 -42.44
CA GLY A 127 -37.03 -14.29 -43.68
C GLY A 127 -37.07 -15.53 -44.59
N LEU A 128 -35.93 -16.19 -44.77
CA LEU A 128 -35.83 -17.44 -45.55
C LEU A 128 -36.70 -18.56 -44.97
N GLY A 129 -36.80 -18.65 -43.64
CA GLY A 129 -37.67 -19.62 -42.98
C GLY A 129 -39.15 -19.38 -43.27
N ILE A 130 -39.59 -18.12 -43.23
CA ILE A 130 -40.98 -17.75 -43.56
C ILE A 130 -41.25 -17.98 -45.05
N GLU A 131 -40.31 -17.64 -45.93
CA GLU A 131 -40.45 -17.83 -47.37
C GLU A 131 -40.53 -19.33 -47.72
N ALA A 132 -39.75 -20.17 -47.04
CA ALA A 132 -39.81 -21.62 -47.19
C ALA A 132 -41.18 -22.20 -46.79
N LEU A 133 -41.73 -21.75 -45.65
CA LEU A 133 -43.08 -22.15 -45.21
C LEU A 133 -44.14 -21.71 -46.20
N LEU A 134 -43.98 -20.52 -46.77
CA LEU A 134 -44.91 -19.98 -47.74
C LEU A 134 -44.88 -20.75 -49.06
N SER A 135 -43.70 -21.02 -49.62
CA SER A 135 -43.56 -21.88 -50.81
C SER A 135 -44.13 -23.28 -50.57
N ALA A 136 -43.96 -23.85 -49.37
CA ALA A 136 -44.55 -25.14 -49.02
C ALA A 136 -46.09 -25.09 -48.98
N GLY A 137 -46.67 -24.03 -48.40
CA GLY A 137 -48.11 -23.81 -48.36
C GLY A 137 -48.76 -23.65 -49.74
N GLU A 138 -47.99 -23.18 -50.72
CA GLU A 138 -48.40 -23.03 -52.12
C GLU A 138 -48.19 -24.29 -52.97
N GLY A 139 -47.56 -25.32 -52.39
CA GLY A 139 -47.24 -26.57 -53.09
C GLY A 139 -45.94 -26.55 -53.89
N ASP A 140 -45.16 -25.47 -53.86
CA ASP A 140 -43.80 -25.45 -54.43
C ASP A 140 -42.79 -26.03 -53.44
N TYR A 141 -42.86 -27.34 -53.24
CA TYR A 141 -41.97 -28.07 -52.34
C TYR A 141 -40.50 -27.99 -52.78
N LYS A 142 -40.22 -27.82 -54.07
CA LYS A 142 -38.85 -27.72 -54.58
C LYS A 142 -38.22 -26.42 -54.10
N GLN A 143 -38.91 -25.30 -54.27
CA GLN A 143 -38.46 -24.01 -53.76
C GLN A 143 -38.39 -24.00 -52.23
N ALA A 144 -39.39 -24.57 -51.56
CA ALA A 144 -39.42 -24.66 -50.10
C ALA A 144 -38.18 -25.38 -49.53
N ILE A 145 -37.78 -26.52 -50.11
CA ILE A 145 -36.58 -27.26 -49.69
C ILE A 145 -35.31 -26.43 -49.92
N GLN A 146 -35.22 -25.73 -51.05
CA GLN A 146 -34.06 -24.87 -51.35
C GLN A 146 -33.93 -23.70 -50.37
N LEU A 147 -35.05 -23.04 -50.07
CA LEU A 147 -35.10 -21.94 -49.10
C LEU A 147 -34.81 -22.46 -47.68
N HIS A 148 -35.35 -23.62 -47.32
CA HIS A 148 -35.08 -24.25 -46.03
C HIS A 148 -33.60 -24.64 -45.87
N GLN A 149 -32.95 -25.14 -46.93
CA GLN A 149 -31.52 -25.42 -46.92
C GLN A 149 -30.71 -24.15 -46.66
N GLN A 150 -31.04 -23.04 -47.34
CA GLN A 150 -30.41 -21.74 -47.08
C GLN A 150 -30.63 -21.29 -45.63
N PHE A 151 -31.85 -21.42 -45.11
CA PHE A 151 -32.17 -21.15 -43.70
C PHE A 151 -31.24 -21.92 -42.74
N VAL A 152 -31.06 -23.24 -42.97
CA VAL A 152 -30.17 -24.08 -42.15
C VAL A 152 -28.72 -23.63 -42.24
N ASP A 153 -28.26 -23.23 -43.42
CA ASP A 153 -26.88 -22.79 -43.61
C ASP A 153 -26.60 -21.45 -42.91
N TYR A 154 -27.52 -20.48 -42.99
CA TYR A 154 -27.44 -19.25 -42.19
C TYR A 154 -27.50 -19.54 -40.68
N GLN A 155 -28.40 -20.43 -40.26
CA GLN A 155 -28.49 -20.82 -38.85
C GLN A 155 -27.18 -21.43 -38.33
N ARG A 156 -26.55 -22.29 -39.13
CA ARG A 156 -25.25 -22.90 -38.78
C ARG A 156 -24.16 -21.83 -38.65
N GLY A 157 -24.13 -20.86 -39.58
CA GLY A 157 -23.21 -19.72 -39.54
C GLY A 157 -23.34 -18.92 -38.25
N ILE A 158 -24.56 -18.44 -37.94
CA ILE A 158 -24.85 -17.62 -36.76
C ILE A 158 -24.49 -18.35 -35.45
N ILE A 159 -24.91 -19.61 -35.30
CA ILE A 159 -24.62 -20.40 -34.10
C ILE A 159 -23.10 -20.55 -33.92
N SER A 160 -22.36 -20.78 -35.01
CA SER A 160 -20.90 -20.92 -34.94
C SER A 160 -20.22 -19.63 -34.47
N GLU A 161 -20.69 -18.46 -34.92
CA GLU A 161 -20.17 -17.16 -34.50
C GLU A 161 -20.47 -16.88 -33.01
N GLU A 162 -21.70 -17.11 -32.57
CA GLU A 162 -22.11 -16.92 -31.17
C GLU A 162 -21.30 -17.81 -30.21
N VAL A 163 -21.13 -19.09 -30.57
CA VAL A 163 -20.31 -20.02 -29.79
C VAL A 163 -18.86 -19.57 -29.74
N MET A 164 -18.28 -19.11 -30.86
CA MET A 164 -16.91 -18.58 -30.87
C MET A 164 -16.76 -17.34 -29.99
N LYS A 165 -17.73 -16.42 -30.01
CA LYS A 165 -17.71 -15.21 -29.18
C LYS A 165 -17.85 -15.53 -27.69
N ALA A 166 -18.75 -16.43 -27.34
CA ALA A 166 -18.93 -16.91 -25.97
C ALA A 166 -17.64 -17.59 -25.47
N LEU A 167 -17.03 -18.44 -26.30
CA LEU A 167 -15.77 -19.11 -25.98
C LEU A 167 -14.62 -18.12 -25.79
N SER A 168 -14.48 -17.13 -26.68
CA SER A 168 -13.46 -16.09 -26.58
C SER A 168 -13.62 -15.25 -25.31
N THR A 169 -14.87 -14.88 -24.97
CA THR A 169 -15.17 -14.15 -23.74
C THR A 169 -14.83 -14.99 -22.51
N PHE A 170 -15.21 -16.27 -22.51
CA PHE A 170 -14.89 -17.20 -21.43
C PHE A 170 -13.38 -17.38 -21.26
N GLN A 171 -12.64 -17.57 -22.35
CA GLN A 171 -11.17 -17.67 -22.34
C GLN A 171 -10.53 -16.41 -21.75
N SER A 172 -10.98 -15.23 -22.18
CA SER A 172 -10.48 -13.94 -21.66
C SER A 172 -10.74 -13.79 -20.15
N GLN A 173 -11.96 -14.12 -19.70
CA GLN A 173 -12.31 -14.08 -18.27
C GLN A 173 -11.49 -15.09 -17.45
N PHE A 174 -11.32 -16.30 -17.97
CA PHE A 174 -10.53 -17.34 -17.33
C PHE A 174 -9.06 -16.91 -17.18
N GLN A 175 -8.46 -16.41 -18.25
CA GLN A 175 -7.08 -15.92 -18.24
C GLN A 175 -6.92 -14.73 -17.29
N SER A 176 -7.87 -13.79 -17.30
CA SER A 176 -7.89 -12.67 -16.35
C SER A 176 -7.97 -13.15 -14.89
N SER A 177 -8.79 -14.17 -14.61
CA SER A 177 -8.88 -14.77 -13.29
C SER A 177 -7.54 -15.39 -12.85
N GLN A 178 -6.85 -16.11 -13.74
CA GLN A 178 -5.53 -16.68 -13.47
C GLN A 178 -4.47 -15.60 -13.20
N LEU A 179 -4.41 -14.57 -14.05
CA LEU A 179 -3.52 -13.42 -13.87
C LEU A 179 -3.76 -12.71 -12.53
N ASN A 180 -5.03 -12.49 -12.17
CA ASN A 180 -5.38 -11.87 -10.90
C ASN A 180 -4.95 -12.72 -9.69
N GLN A 181 -5.04 -14.05 -9.79
CA GLN A 181 -4.58 -14.96 -8.76
C GLN A 181 -3.05 -14.95 -8.62
N GLU A 182 -2.32 -14.94 -9.74
CA GLU A 182 -0.87 -14.84 -9.77
C GLU A 182 -0.39 -13.50 -9.20
N ILE A 183 -1.01 -12.37 -9.60
CA ILE A 183 -0.73 -11.04 -9.03
C ILE A 183 -0.93 -11.04 -7.51
N LYS A 184 -1.98 -11.71 -7.02
CA LYS A 184 -2.24 -11.83 -5.58
C LYS A 184 -1.12 -12.62 -4.88
N GLN A 185 -0.67 -13.73 -5.47
CA GLN A 185 0.44 -14.52 -4.94
C GLN A 185 1.75 -13.71 -4.94
N LEU A 186 2.11 -13.08 -6.05
CA LEU A 186 3.30 -12.24 -6.16
C LEU A 186 3.28 -11.08 -5.15
N LYS A 187 2.11 -10.46 -4.90
CA LYS A 187 1.96 -9.44 -3.86
C LYS A 187 2.19 -10.00 -2.45
N GLN A 188 1.71 -11.21 -2.17
CA GLN A 188 1.93 -11.88 -0.88
C GLN A 188 3.42 -12.27 -0.70
N GLU A 189 4.07 -12.76 -1.74
CA GLU A 189 5.49 -13.07 -1.71
C GLU A 189 6.34 -11.81 -1.51
N ARG A 190 6.00 -10.73 -2.20
CA ARG A 190 6.68 -9.44 -2.05
C ARG A 190 6.55 -8.86 -0.64
N SER A 191 5.35 -8.85 -0.06
CA SER A 191 5.18 -8.34 1.31
C SER A 191 5.94 -9.18 2.34
N LEU A 192 6.01 -10.50 2.11
CA LEU A 192 6.80 -11.40 2.94
C LEU A 192 8.30 -11.13 2.79
N GLN A 193 8.78 -10.83 1.58
CA GLN A 193 10.16 -10.40 1.35
C GLN A 193 10.47 -9.06 2.03
N GLU A 194 9.59 -8.06 1.93
CA GLU A 194 9.74 -6.76 2.58
C GLU A 194 9.84 -6.93 4.10
N LEU A 195 8.99 -7.75 4.72
CA LEU A 195 9.06 -8.06 6.14
C LEU A 195 10.37 -8.77 6.53
N LYS A 196 10.85 -9.70 5.70
CA LYS A 196 12.16 -10.37 5.92
C LYS A 196 13.32 -9.38 5.86
N ILE A 197 13.29 -8.44 4.92
CA ILE A 197 14.31 -7.39 4.78
C ILE A 197 14.28 -6.48 6.01
N GLU A 198 13.09 -6.06 6.47
CA GLU A 198 12.94 -5.23 7.66
C GLU A 198 13.50 -5.93 8.91
N LYS A 199 13.14 -7.21 9.12
CA LYS A 199 13.69 -8.01 10.23
C LYS A 199 15.21 -8.17 10.17
N ARG A 200 15.78 -8.40 8.99
CA ARG A 200 17.24 -8.46 8.83
C ARG A 200 17.91 -7.12 9.12
N SER A 201 17.29 -6.01 8.71
CA SER A 201 17.78 -4.66 9.01
C SER A 201 17.78 -4.40 10.52
N GLN A 202 16.67 -4.71 11.22
CA GLN A 202 16.56 -4.59 12.67
C GLN A 202 17.64 -5.41 13.40
N LEU A 203 17.87 -6.66 12.98
CA LEU A 203 18.92 -7.51 13.56
C LEU A 203 20.32 -6.94 13.31
N THR A 204 20.59 -6.45 12.10
CA THR A 204 21.89 -5.83 11.76
C THR A 204 22.15 -4.58 12.59
N ILE A 205 21.14 -3.74 12.80
CA ILE A 205 21.22 -2.53 13.66
C ILE A 205 21.43 -2.92 15.12
N LEU A 206 20.70 -3.92 15.63
CA LEU A 206 20.87 -4.40 17.01
C LEU A 206 22.30 -4.92 17.24
N LEU A 207 22.82 -5.74 16.32
CA LEU A 207 24.17 -6.28 16.41
C LEU A 207 25.24 -5.19 16.35
N SER A 208 25.07 -4.15 15.53
CA SER A 208 26.01 -3.03 15.47
C SER A 208 26.03 -2.21 16.77
N ILE A 209 24.87 -1.99 17.40
CA ILE A 209 24.78 -1.33 18.72
C ILE A 209 25.48 -2.16 19.79
N VAL A 210 25.22 -3.47 19.85
CA VAL A 210 25.87 -4.37 20.82
C VAL A 210 27.39 -4.37 20.64
N LEU A 211 27.87 -4.46 19.40
CA LEU A 211 29.30 -4.40 19.09
C LEU A 211 29.92 -3.07 19.54
N MET A 212 29.23 -1.95 19.31
CA MET A 212 29.68 -0.63 19.76
C MET A 212 29.76 -0.54 21.29
N LEU A 213 28.77 -1.06 22.02
CA LEU A 213 28.79 -1.10 23.49
C LEU A 213 29.94 -1.94 24.03
N VAL A 214 30.19 -3.11 23.43
CA VAL A 214 31.33 -3.97 23.79
C VAL A 214 32.65 -3.22 23.59
N LEU A 215 32.80 -2.51 22.48
CA LEU A 215 34.00 -1.71 22.19
C LEU A 215 34.18 -0.58 23.22
N ILE A 216 33.13 0.16 23.55
CA ILE A 216 33.16 1.23 24.56
C ILE A 216 33.57 0.67 25.93
N CYS A 217 32.95 -0.44 26.35
CA CYS A 217 33.29 -1.11 27.61
C CYS A 217 34.73 -1.59 27.62
N ALA A 218 35.23 -2.18 26.54
CA ALA A 218 36.62 -2.63 26.42
C ALA A 218 37.60 -1.45 26.58
N VAL A 219 37.33 -0.33 25.91
CA VAL A 219 38.15 0.89 26.04
C VAL A 219 38.10 1.46 27.46
N ALA A 220 36.92 1.50 28.09
CA ALA A 220 36.77 1.98 29.46
C ALA A 220 37.53 1.11 30.48
N LEU A 221 37.45 -0.22 30.34
CA LEU A 221 38.18 -1.17 31.18
C LEU A 221 39.69 -1.02 30.98
N TYR A 222 40.15 -0.84 29.73
CA TYR A 222 41.55 -0.59 29.42
C TYR A 222 42.06 0.69 30.08
N ARG A 223 41.30 1.81 29.98
CA ARG A 223 41.65 3.08 30.64
C ARG A 223 41.74 2.95 32.15
N ARG A 224 40.74 2.31 32.79
CA ARG A 224 40.75 2.07 34.24
C ARG A 224 41.95 1.22 34.67
N ALA A 225 42.35 0.22 33.89
CA ALA A 225 43.52 -0.60 34.19
C ALA A 225 44.83 0.20 34.12
N VAL A 226 44.97 1.09 33.14
CA VAL A 226 46.13 1.98 33.00
C VAL A 226 46.18 3.00 34.14
N GLU A 227 45.07 3.67 34.46
CA GLU A 227 44.97 4.62 35.58
C GLU A 227 45.31 3.95 36.91
N LYS A 228 44.82 2.73 37.16
CA LYS A 228 45.15 1.96 38.38
C LYS A 228 46.65 1.67 38.48
N LYS A 229 47.30 1.28 37.37
CA LYS A 229 48.76 1.07 37.35
C LYS A 229 49.51 2.37 37.62
N ALA A 230 49.11 3.48 37.00
CA ALA A 230 49.74 4.79 37.20
C ALA A 230 49.58 5.28 38.65
N LYS A 231 48.40 5.11 39.25
CA LYS A 231 48.13 5.46 40.65
C LYS A 231 49.00 4.65 41.61
N ASN A 232 49.08 3.32 41.42
CA ASN A 232 49.93 2.47 42.26
C ASN A 232 51.42 2.87 42.18
N GLN A 233 51.92 3.22 40.98
CA GLN A 233 53.29 3.71 40.81
C GLN A 233 53.51 5.05 41.50
N LEU A 234 52.53 5.95 41.45
CA LEU A 234 52.58 7.23 42.15
C LEU A 234 52.58 7.04 43.67
N GLU A 235 51.71 6.16 44.19
CA GLU A 235 51.67 5.80 45.61
C GLU A 235 53.02 5.25 46.10
N GLN A 236 53.65 4.36 45.31
CA GLN A 236 54.99 3.85 45.62
C GLN A 236 56.05 4.97 45.64
N LYS A 237 56.04 5.87 44.65
CA LYS A 237 56.98 7.01 44.60
C LYS A 237 56.77 7.98 45.76
N VAL A 238 55.52 8.28 46.11
CA VAL A 238 55.18 9.15 47.24
C VAL A 238 55.63 8.49 48.54
N ALA A 239 55.41 7.19 48.73
CA ALA A 239 55.91 6.46 49.90
C ALA A 239 57.44 6.53 50.01
N GLN A 240 58.16 6.29 48.91
CA GLN A 240 59.62 6.41 48.86
C GLN A 240 60.10 7.83 49.23
N ARG A 241 59.53 8.87 48.60
CA ARG A 241 59.88 10.27 48.90
C ARG A 241 59.53 10.68 50.33
N THR A 242 58.43 10.17 50.87
CA THR A 242 58.02 10.42 52.26
C THR A 242 59.03 9.78 53.21
N GLN A 243 59.51 8.57 52.91
CA GLN A 243 60.54 7.90 53.69
C GLN A 243 61.90 8.61 53.59
N GLU A 244 62.32 9.05 52.40
CA GLU A 244 63.53 9.85 52.20
C GLU A 244 63.46 11.17 53.00
N LEU A 245 62.34 11.89 52.92
CA LEU A 245 62.12 13.13 53.67
C LEU A 245 62.15 12.89 55.17
N GLN A 246 61.54 11.81 55.66
CA GLN A 246 61.60 11.44 57.08
C GLN A 246 63.02 11.13 57.52
N TYR A 247 63.79 10.41 56.70
CA TYR A 247 65.20 10.11 56.97
C TYR A 247 66.04 11.38 57.04
N VAL A 248 65.96 12.26 56.04
CA VAL A 248 66.68 13.54 56.03
C VAL A 248 66.25 14.44 57.19
N ALA A 249 64.96 14.45 57.55
CA ALA A 249 64.47 15.20 58.70
C ALA A 249 65.03 14.65 60.03
N GLN A 250 65.17 13.32 60.17
CA GLN A 250 65.82 12.71 61.33
C GLN A 250 67.32 13.02 61.38
N GLU A 251 68.02 12.94 60.25
CA GLU A 251 69.44 13.28 60.15
C GLU A 251 69.68 14.75 60.50
N LEU A 252 68.84 15.67 60.00
CA LEU A 252 68.89 17.08 60.35
C LEU A 252 68.63 17.32 61.83
N ARG A 253 67.67 16.59 62.44
CA ARG A 253 67.42 16.66 63.89
C ARG A 253 68.63 16.17 64.69
N ALA A 254 69.23 15.05 64.30
CA ALA A 254 70.42 14.51 64.94
C ALA A 254 71.60 15.49 64.83
N ALA A 255 71.84 16.06 63.64
CA ALA A 255 72.87 17.07 63.41
C ALA A 255 72.62 18.34 64.24
N ASN A 256 71.37 18.80 64.36
CA ASN A 256 71.01 19.93 65.22
C ASN A 256 71.26 19.63 66.71
N GLN A 257 70.98 18.40 67.15
CA GLN A 257 71.23 17.98 68.52
C GLN A 257 72.73 17.90 68.83
N VAL A 258 73.52 17.31 67.93
CA VAL A 258 74.99 17.31 68.01
C VAL A 258 75.55 18.73 68.01
N LYS A 259 75.06 19.61 67.13
CA LYS A 259 75.43 21.04 67.13
C LYS A 259 75.10 21.71 68.46
N SER A 260 73.90 21.48 68.99
CA SER A 260 73.47 22.05 70.27
C SER A 260 74.35 21.57 71.43
N GLN A 261 74.70 20.28 71.43
CA GLN A 261 75.57 19.68 72.44
C GLN A 261 77.03 20.13 72.31
N PHE A 262 77.53 20.29 71.08
CA PHE A 262 78.83 20.90 70.81
C PHE A 262 78.88 22.35 71.29
N LEU A 263 77.87 23.17 70.99
CA LEU A 263 77.80 24.55 71.48
C LEU A 263 77.73 24.62 73.00
N ALA A 264 77.01 23.70 73.65
CA ALA A 264 76.98 23.59 75.10
C ALA A 264 78.35 23.19 75.68
N ASN A 265 79.02 22.20 75.08
CA ASN A 265 80.35 21.73 75.51
C ASN A 265 81.42 22.80 75.31
N ILE A 266 81.48 23.45 74.14
CA ILE A 266 82.38 24.58 73.88
C ILE A 266 82.12 25.72 74.86
N SER A 267 80.85 26.04 75.13
CA SER A 267 80.52 27.05 76.15
C SER A 267 81.05 26.66 77.53
N HIS A 268 81.02 25.37 77.87
CA HIS A 268 81.54 24.84 79.12
C HIS A 268 83.08 24.88 79.17
N GLU A 269 83.74 24.50 78.08
CA GLU A 269 85.21 24.48 77.96
C GLU A 269 85.84 25.85 77.75
N ILE A 270 85.09 26.86 77.28
CA ILE A 270 85.54 28.26 77.27
C ILE A 270 85.36 28.89 78.65
N ARG A 271 84.28 28.55 79.37
CA ARG A 271 84.04 29.07 80.71
C ARG A 271 85.16 28.67 81.67
N THR A 272 85.63 27.42 81.64
CA THR A 272 86.67 26.93 82.56
C THR A 272 88.00 27.71 82.51
N PRO A 273 88.66 27.91 81.36
CA PRO A 273 89.87 28.73 81.26
C PRO A 273 89.56 30.21 81.47
N LEU A 274 88.40 30.72 81.06
CA LEU A 274 88.03 32.12 81.33
C LEU A 274 87.90 32.37 82.84
N THR A 275 87.28 31.45 83.57
CA THR A 275 87.21 31.47 85.04
C THR A 275 88.59 31.31 85.67
N ALA A 276 89.49 30.49 85.10
CA ALA A 276 90.86 30.33 85.59
C ALA A 276 91.73 31.57 85.33
N ILE A 277 91.56 32.24 84.19
CA ILE A 277 92.23 33.51 83.86
C ILE A 277 91.71 34.62 84.78
N LEU A 278 90.38 34.71 84.98
CA LEU A 278 89.77 35.64 85.92
C LEU A 278 90.27 35.40 87.35
N GLY A 279 90.39 34.13 87.77
CA GLY A 279 90.94 33.74 89.07
C GLY A 279 92.43 34.09 89.22
N GLN A 280 93.26 33.86 88.19
CA GLN A 280 94.68 34.23 88.22
C GLN A 280 94.88 35.75 88.20
N THR A 281 94.00 36.51 87.55
CA THR A 281 94.03 37.98 87.65
C THR A 281 93.61 38.46 89.04
N ASP A 282 92.66 37.81 89.70
CA ASP A 282 92.28 38.12 91.09
C ASP A 282 93.38 37.73 92.10
N ASP A 283 94.07 36.60 91.90
CA ASP A 283 95.17 36.16 92.77
C ASP A 283 96.46 37.00 92.56
N LEU A 284 96.75 37.46 91.34
CA LEU A 284 97.81 38.44 91.08
C LEU A 284 97.50 39.80 91.71
N LEU A 285 96.23 40.17 91.84
CA LEU A 285 95.82 41.37 92.56
C LEU A 285 95.93 41.21 94.09
N ASN A 286 95.74 40.00 94.63
CA ASN A 286 95.66 39.77 96.08
C ASN A 286 96.95 39.24 96.76
N GLY A 287 97.95 38.77 96.01
CA GLY A 287 99.22 38.23 96.56
C GLY A 287 100.27 39.27 97.01
N LEU A 288 100.03 40.57 96.82
CA LEU A 288 101.00 41.64 97.12
C LEU A 288 100.95 42.21 98.55
N TYR A 289 100.26 41.59 99.51
CA TYR A 289 100.24 42.07 100.90
C TYR A 289 99.83 40.88 101.80
N LYS A 290 100.59 40.37 102.78
CA LYS A 290 101.40 41.08 103.77
C LYS A 290 102.11 40.04 104.67
N ARG A 291 103.42 40.17 104.88
CA ARG A 291 104.09 39.76 106.13
C ARG A 291 105.02 40.89 106.59
N SER A 292 104.56 41.57 107.65
CA SER A 292 105.36 42.15 108.74
C SER A 292 106.55 43.07 108.41
N CYS A 293 106.32 44.39 108.50
CA CYS A 293 107.14 45.25 109.35
C CYS A 293 106.26 46.32 110.05
N TRP A 294 106.26 46.23 111.38
CA TRP A 294 106.14 47.27 112.43
C TRP A 294 105.10 48.42 112.38
N SER A 295 104.12 48.27 113.29
CA SER A 295 103.60 49.20 114.32
C SER A 295 103.38 50.71 114.05
N LEU A 296 102.13 51.16 114.25
CA LEU A 296 101.67 52.04 115.34
C LEU A 296 100.42 52.82 114.93
N ARG A 297 99.43 52.86 115.85
CA ARG A 297 98.48 53.97 116.11
C ARG A 297 97.47 54.31 114.98
N ASN A 298 96.22 54.72 115.19
CA ASN A 298 95.34 54.98 116.33
C ASN A 298 93.97 55.38 115.70
N THR A 299 92.86 55.24 116.45
CA THR A 299 91.65 56.13 116.42
C THR A 299 90.90 56.38 115.09
N ALA A 300 89.62 56.00 114.98
CA ALA A 300 88.41 56.80 115.32
C ALA A 300 87.79 57.45 114.06
N ILE A 301 86.52 57.14 113.77
CA ILE A 301 85.33 58.00 113.89
C ILE A 301 85.19 59.01 112.72
N ILE A 302 84.02 58.92 112.06
CA ILE A 302 83.42 59.83 111.06
C ILE A 302 84.13 59.87 109.70
#